data_AF-A0A239H446-F1
#
_entry.id   AF-A0A239H446-F1
#
_cell.length_a   1.000
_cell.length_b   1.000
_cell.length_c   1.000
_cell.angle_alpha   90.00
_cell.angle_beta   90.00
_cell.angle_gamma   90.00
#
_symmetry.space_group_name_H-M   'P 1'
#
loop_
_entity.id
_entity.type
_entity.pdbx_description
1 polymer ?
#
loop_
_entity_poly.entity_id
_entity_poly.type
_entity_poly.pdbx_seq_one_letter_code
_entity_poly.pdbx_strand_id
1 'polypeptide(L)' 'MKKSRFGEEQIIGVLREQEAGHKTPDICRRHGISEATFYAWKSKYGGLDVSEAKHLKGVTT' A
#
# COMPACT_ATOMS: atom_id res chain seq x y z
N MET A 1 -17.25 7.29 -7.18
CA MET A 1 -16.33 6.23 -7.67
C MET A 1 -17.07 4.91 -7.59
N LYS A 2 -17.12 4.11 -8.68
CA LYS A 2 -17.67 2.75 -8.65
C LYS A 2 -16.95 1.97 -7.53
N LYS A 3 -17.67 1.24 -6.68
CA LYS A 3 -17.09 0.42 -5.59
C LYS A 3 -15.93 -0.39 -6.19
N SER A 4 -14.72 -0.09 -5.77
CA SER A 4 -13.55 -0.85 -6.21
C SER A 4 -13.77 -2.29 -5.76
N ARG A 5 -13.45 -3.29 -6.60
CA ARG A 5 -13.59 -4.72 -6.22
C ARG A 5 -12.78 -5.10 -4.98
N PHE A 6 -11.81 -4.25 -4.61
CA PHE A 6 -10.96 -4.39 -3.44
C PHE A 6 -11.40 -3.41 -2.36
N GLY A 7 -11.63 -3.93 -1.15
CA GLY A 7 -11.84 -3.12 0.05
C GLY A 7 -10.56 -2.39 0.47
N GLU A 8 -10.70 -1.35 1.28
CA GLU A 8 -9.56 -0.55 1.77
C GLU A 8 -8.58 -1.41 2.58
N GLU A 9 -9.09 -2.34 3.40
CA GLU A 9 -8.28 -3.30 4.15
C GLU A 9 -7.45 -4.21 3.25
N GLN A 10 -8.01 -4.69 2.13
CA GLN A 10 -7.26 -5.47 1.15
C GLN A 10 -6.16 -4.63 0.50
N ILE A 11 -6.45 -3.38 0.14
CA ILE A 11 -5.48 -2.47 -0.47
C ILE A 11 -4.31 -2.21 0.49
N ILE A 12 -4.60 -1.95 1.76
CA ILE A 12 -3.58 -1.72 2.79
C ILE A 12 -2.75 -3.00 3.00
N GLY A 13 -3.37 -4.18 3.07
CA GLY A 13 -2.65 -5.46 3.19
C GLY A 13 -1.66 -5.69 2.04
N VAL A 14 -2.08 -5.40 0.81
CA VAL A 14 -1.24 -5.49 -0.40
C VAL A 14 -0.04 -4.52 -0.32
N LEU A 15 -0.24 -3.30 0.17
CA LEU A 15 0.84 -2.34 0.35
C LEU A 15 1.83 -2.79 1.44
N ARG A 16 1.34 -3.38 2.54
CA ARG A 16 2.20 -3.91 3.62
C ARG A 16 3.04 -5.12 3.19
N GLU A 17 2.56 -5.98 2.29
CA GLU A 17 3.38 -7.05 1.71
C GLU A 17 4.64 -6.48 1.02
N GLN A 18 4.51 -5.34 0.34
CA GLN A 18 5.64 -4.68 -0.31
C GLN A 18 6.62 -4.08 0.71
N GLU A 19 6.13 -3.58 1.85
CA GLU A 19 6.96 -3.12 2.96
C GLU A 19 7.65 -4.25 3.72
N ALA A 20 7.02 -5.42 3.78
CA ALA A 20 7.62 -6.65 4.30
C ALA A 20 8.75 -7.21 3.39
N GLY A 21 9.03 -6.56 2.26
CA GLY A 21 10.12 -6.91 1.35
C GLY A 21 9.70 -7.75 0.15
N HIS A 22 8.41 -7.99 -0.06
CA HIS A 22 7.94 -8.65 -1.29
C HIS A 22 8.07 -7.71 -2.49
N LYS A 23 8.44 -8.28 -3.64
CA LYS A 23 8.58 -7.53 -4.89
C LYS A 23 7.20 -7.19 -5.44
N THR A 24 6.98 -5.93 -5.81
CA THR A 24 5.76 -5.44 -6.49
C THR A 24 5.23 -6.37 -7.59
N PRO A 25 6.04 -6.89 -8.55
CA PRO A 25 5.55 -7.80 -9.58
C PRO A 25 5.02 -9.14 -9.06
N ASP A 26 5.53 -9.64 -7.92
CA ASP A 26 5.04 -10.86 -7.29
C ASP A 26 3.67 -10.63 -6.64
N ILE A 27 3.55 -9.53 -5.88
CA ILE A 27 2.31 -9.08 -5.25
C ILE A 27 1.24 -8.84 -6.33
N CYS A 28 1.63 -8.19 -7.42
CA CYS A 28 0.80 -7.90 -8.58
C CYS A 28 0.20 -9.19 -9.19
N ARG A 29 1.03 -10.22 -9.40
CA ARG A 29 0.59 -11.54 -9.88
C ARG A 29 -0.31 -12.27 -8.87
N ARG A 30 0.07 -12.25 -7.59
CA ARG A 30 -0.66 -12.96 -6.52
C ARG A 30 -2.07 -12.42 -6.31
N HIS A 31 -2.20 -11.09 -6.34
CA HIS A 31 -3.47 -10.39 -6.11
C HIS A 31 -4.26 -10.12 -7.39
N GLY A 32 -3.71 -10.48 -8.56
CA GLY A 32 -4.37 -10.29 -9.86
C GLY A 32 -4.59 -8.82 -10.21
N ILE A 33 -3.69 -7.94 -9.76
CA ILE A 33 -3.71 -6.50 -10.05
C ILE A 33 -2.63 -6.17 -11.06
N SER A 34 -2.60 -4.93 -11.55
CA SER A 34 -1.49 -4.41 -12.37
C SER A 34 -0.58 -3.52 -11.51
N GLU A 35 0.69 -3.38 -11.87
CA GLU A 35 1.63 -2.50 -11.16
C GLU A 35 1.12 -1.05 -11.14
N ALA A 36 0.48 -0.59 -12.21
CA ALA A 36 -0.18 0.71 -12.27
C ALA A 36 -1.26 0.88 -11.17
N THR A 37 -2.05 -0.16 -10.91
CA THR A 37 -3.05 -0.18 -9.84
C THR A 37 -2.39 -0.12 -8.47
N PHE A 38 -1.30 -0.86 -8.28
CA PHE A 38 -0.52 -0.84 -7.04
C PHE A 38 0.03 0.55 -6.74
N TYR A 39 0.63 1.24 -7.72
CA TYR A 39 1.14 2.60 -7.52
C TYR A 39 0.02 3.64 -7.33
N ALA A 40 -1.13 3.49 -7.98
CA ALA A 40 -2.30 4.31 -7.72
C ALA A 40 -2.80 4.14 -6.27
N TRP A 41 -2.79 2.91 -5.76
CA TRP A 41 -3.10 2.63 -4.36
C TRP A 41 -2.04 3.19 -3.42
N LYS A 42 -0.76 3.06 -3.72
CA LYS A 42 0.32 3.68 -2.94
C LYS A 42 0.18 5.20 -2.89
N SER A 43 -0.21 5.86 -3.98
CA SER A 43 -0.44 7.31 -3.97
C SER A 43 -1.64 7.72 -3.11
N LYS A 44 -2.71 6.91 -3.09
CA LYS A 44 -3.94 7.21 -2.36
C LYS A 44 -3.90 6.79 -0.87
N TYR A 45 -3.31 5.64 -0.58
CA TYR A 45 -3.30 4.98 0.73
C TYR A 45 -1.90 4.87 1.34
N GLY A 46 -0.82 4.98 0.55
CA GLY A 46 0.54 5.00 1.08
C GLY A 46 0.84 6.26 1.90
N GLY A 47 0.09 7.35 1.72
CA GLY A 47 0.14 8.50 2.62
C GLY A 47 -0.51 8.27 3.99
N LEU A 48 -1.47 7.34 4.09
CA LEU A 48 -2.10 6.96 5.36
C LEU A 48 -1.08 6.24 6.26
N ASP A 49 -0.28 5.35 5.67
CA ASP A 49 0.76 4.60 6.37
C ASP A 49 2.01 5.47 6.65
N VAL A 50 2.48 6.24 5.67
CA VAL A 50 3.62 7.16 5.85
C VAL A 50 3.29 8.26 6.86
N SER A 51 2.03 8.68 7.02
CA SER A 51 1.66 9.64 8.07
C SER A 51 1.75 9.04 9.48
N GLU A 52 1.51 7.74 9.67
CA GLU A 52 1.81 7.04 10.94
C GLU A 52 3.32 6.85 11.13
N ALA A 53 4.05 6.44 10.07
CA ALA A 53 5.49 6.24 10.13
C ALA A 53 6.29 7.56 10.33
N LYS A 54 5.77 8.69 9.85
CA LYS A 54 6.41 10.01 9.98
C LYS A 54 6.11 10.70 11.30
N HIS A 55 5.12 10.26 12.08
CA HIS A 55 4.93 10.73 13.47
C HIS A 55 5.92 10.08 14.45
N LEU A 56 6.52 8.93 14.08
CA LEU A 56 7.47 8.20 14.94
C LEU A 56 8.95 8.60 14.79
N LYS A 57 9.29 9.50 13.85
CA LYS A 57 10.67 10.00 13.67
C LYS A 57 10.86 11.49 13.99
N GLY A 58 10.03 12.03 14.88
CA GLY A 58 10.13 13.42 15.37
C GLY A 58 10.37 13.56 16.88
N VAL A 59 10.53 12.46 17.63
CA VAL A 59 10.91 12.47 19.05
C VAL A 59 12.16 11.61 19.24
N THR A 60 13.31 12.21 18.90
CA THR A 60 14.58 11.84 19.50
C THR A 60 15.31 13.15 19.72
N THR A 61 15.23 13.58 20.98
CA THR A 61 16.15 14.42 21.76
C THR A 61 16.97 15.47 21.03
#